data_AF-A0A967PR22-F1
#
_entry.id   AF-A0A967PR22-F1
#
_cell.length_a   1.000
_cell.length_b   1.000
_cell.length_c   1.000
_cell.angle_alpha   90.00
_cell.angle_beta   90.00
_cell.angle_gamma   90.00
#
_symmetry.space_group_name_H-M   'P 1'
#
loop_
_entity.id
_entity.type
_entity.pdbx_description
1 polymer ?
#
loop_
_entity_poly.entity_id
_entity_poly.type
_entity_poly.pdbx_seq_one_letter_code
_entity_poly.pdbx_strand_id
1 'polypeptide(L)' 'SGTGNLVVLYGARTGGDGIGGVSVLASETFGSDGSSKRPSVQVGDPFLEKLLVECTLEMY' A
#
# COMPACT_ATOMS: atom_id res chain seq x y z
N SER A 1 -7.95 2.13 -23.16
CA SER A 1 -6.52 2.42 -22.89
C SER A 1 -5.79 2.63 -24.21
N GLY A 2 -4.65 3.33 -24.21
CA GLY A 2 -3.86 3.61 -25.41
C GLY A 2 -2.58 4.39 -25.12
N THR A 3 -1.68 4.45 -26.10
CA THR A 3 -0.45 5.25 -26.05
C THR A 3 -0.77 6.72 -25.79
N GLY A 4 -0.09 7.34 -24.82
CA GLY A 4 -0.30 8.76 -24.46
C GLY A 4 -1.36 9.00 -23.38
N ASN A 5 -2.07 7.95 -22.93
CA ASN A 5 -2.96 8.09 -21.77
C ASN A 5 -2.16 8.43 -20.51
N LEU A 6 -2.68 9.37 -19.72
CA LEU A 6 -2.13 9.70 -18.42
C LEU A 6 -2.46 8.59 -17.40
N VAL A 7 -1.49 8.32 -16.52
CA VAL A 7 -1.69 7.47 -15.34
C VAL A 7 -1.65 8.39 -14.13
N VAL A 8 -2.72 8.39 -13.35
CA VAL A 8 -2.84 9.24 -12.16
C VAL A 8 -2.80 8.35 -10.93
N LEU A 9 -1.82 8.61 -10.05
CA LEU A 9 -1.77 8.03 -8.71
C LEU A 9 -2.40 9.03 -7.74
N TYR A 10 -3.48 8.65 -7.08
CA TYR A 10 -4.19 9.49 -6.11
C TYR A 10 -4.64 8.66 -4.90
N GLY A 11 -4.83 9.34 -3.77
CA GLY A 11 -5.07 8.72 -2.46
C GLY A 11 -4.13 9.29 -1.39
N ALA A 12 -3.69 8.43 -0.47
CA ALA A 12 -2.76 8.80 0.58
C ALA A 12 -1.39 9.26 0.03
N ARG A 13 -0.71 10.14 0.77
CA ARG A 13 0.69 10.45 0.50
C ARG A 13 1.53 9.19 0.74
N THR A 14 2.42 8.87 -0.21
CA THR A 14 3.36 7.76 -0.06
C THR A 14 4.29 7.99 1.13
N GLY A 15 4.33 7.01 2.05
CA GLY A 15 5.18 6.96 3.24
C GLY A 15 6.27 5.90 3.14
N GLY A 16 6.93 5.64 4.27
CA GLY A 16 7.99 4.62 4.40
C GLY A 16 7.53 3.29 4.98
N ASP A 17 6.21 3.08 5.08
CA ASP A 17 5.60 1.84 5.58
C ASP A 17 5.44 0.79 4.46
N GLY A 18 5.42 -0.49 4.83
CA GLY A 18 5.32 -1.59 3.88
C GLY A 18 6.58 -1.84 3.02
N ILE A 19 7.71 -1.14 3.26
CA ILE A 19 8.94 -1.34 2.48
C ILE A 19 9.46 -2.76 2.69
N GLY A 20 9.62 -3.48 1.58
CA GLY A 20 10.00 -4.90 1.61
C GLY A 20 8.89 -5.83 2.13
N GLY A 21 7.64 -5.35 2.25
CA GLY A 21 6.50 -6.13 2.72
C GLY A 21 6.34 -7.47 2.00
N VAL A 22 6.45 -7.48 0.68
CA VAL A 22 6.30 -8.72 -0.12
C VAL A 22 7.47 -9.68 0.11
N SER A 23 8.71 -9.20 0.03
CA SER A 23 9.91 -10.05 0.05
C SER A 23 10.36 -10.45 1.46
N VAL A 24 10.25 -9.55 2.44
CA VAL A 24 10.78 -9.69 3.80
C VAL A 24 9.71 -10.18 4.78
N LEU A 25 8.46 -9.73 4.63
CA LEU A 25 7.38 -10.11 5.54
C LEU A 25 6.51 -11.24 4.99
N ALA A 26 5.95 -11.09 3.80
CA ALA A 26 4.95 -12.03 3.27
C ALA A 26 5.54 -13.33 2.70
N SER A 27 6.78 -13.30 2.19
CA SER A 27 7.41 -14.46 1.53
C SER A 27 8.36 -15.24 2.44
N GLU A 28 8.62 -14.78 3.67
CA GLU A 28 9.55 -15.43 4.58
C GLU A 28 8.84 -16.43 5.50
N THR A 29 9.54 -17.50 5.90
CA THR A 29 9.02 -18.45 6.89
C THR A 29 9.24 -17.89 8.29
N PHE A 30 8.19 -17.85 9.12
CA PHE A 30 8.30 -17.33 10.48
C PHE A 30 9.05 -18.32 11.39
N GLY A 31 10.08 -17.82 12.08
CA GLY A 31 10.86 -18.55 13.09
C GLY A 31 11.05 -17.71 14.35
N SER A 32 11.45 -18.35 15.45
CA SER A 32 11.65 -17.73 16.78
C SER A 32 12.83 -16.75 16.85
N ASP A 33 13.69 -16.78 15.84
CA ASP A 33 14.99 -16.15 15.72
C ASP A 33 15.00 -14.98 14.72
N GLY A 34 13.83 -14.63 14.17
CA GLY A 34 13.66 -13.52 13.23
C GLY A 34 13.79 -12.14 13.87
N SER A 35 14.50 -11.24 13.20
CA SER A 35 14.53 -9.81 13.57
C SER A 35 13.17 -9.13 13.34
N SER A 36 12.88 -8.06 14.08
CA SER A 36 11.67 -7.27 13.90
C SER A 36 11.56 -6.67 12.48
N LYS A 37 10.42 -6.85 11.82
CA LYS A 37 10.15 -6.41 10.43
C LYS A 37 9.20 -5.21 10.34
N ARG A 38 9.23 -4.34 11.35
CA ARG A 38 8.31 -3.19 11.47
C ARG A 38 8.22 -2.31 10.20
N PRO A 39 9.31 -1.99 9.48
CA PRO A 39 9.22 -1.20 8.24
C PRO A 39 8.42 -1.88 7.13
N SER A 40 8.34 -3.21 7.15
CA SER A 40 7.63 -4.02 6.16
C SER A 40 6.13 -4.18 6.46
N VAL A 41 5.67 -3.68 7.61
CA VAL A 41 4.25 -3.64 7.99
C VAL A 41 3.63 -2.37 7.42
N GLN A 42 2.48 -2.51 6.75
CA GLN A 42 1.70 -1.38 6.25
C GLN A 42 0.90 -0.74 7.38
N VAL A 43 0.78 0.59 7.36
CA VAL A 43 -0.09 1.34 8.28
C VAL A 43 -1.26 1.93 7.49
N GLY A 44 -2.45 1.35 7.68
CA GLY A 44 -3.65 1.80 6.99
C GLY A 44 -4.38 2.95 7.69
N ASP A 45 -5.02 3.83 6.91
CA ASP A 45 -6.00 4.81 7.36
C ASP A 45 -7.38 4.48 6.77
N PRO A 46 -8.29 3.88 7.55
CA PRO A 46 -9.59 3.44 7.05
C PRO A 46 -10.52 4.60 6.67
N PHE A 47 -10.32 5.79 7.23
CA PHE A 47 -11.16 6.96 6.90
C PHE A 47 -10.78 7.51 5.53
N LEU A 48 -9.49 7.61 5.26
CA LEU A 48 -9.00 8.01 3.94
C LEU A 48 -9.33 6.95 2.88
N GLU A 49 -9.28 5.67 3.22
CA GLU A 49 -9.68 4.58 2.33
C GLU A 49 -11.16 4.66 1.94
N LYS A 50 -12.04 5.00 2.89
CA LYS A 50 -13.47 5.24 2.59
C LYS A 50 -13.63 6.39 1.60
N LEU A 51 -12.96 7.53 1.82
CA LEU A 51 -13.02 8.67 0.90
C LEU A 51 -12.49 8.30 -0.49
N LEU A 52 -11.39 7.54 -0.56
CA LEU A 52 -10.80 7.08 -1.82
C LEU A 52 -11.81 6.24 -2.63
N VAL A 53 -12.56 5.36 -1.98
CA VAL A 53 -13.59 4.55 -2.63
C VAL A 53 -14.72 5.43 -3.18
N GLU A 54 -15.28 6.34 -2.36
CA GLU A 54 -16.36 7.24 -2.79
C GLU A 54 -15.91 8.13 -3.96
N CYS A 55 -14.75 8.78 -3.86
CA CYS A 55 -14.22 9.62 -4.94
C CYS A 55 -13.98 8.82 -6.24
N THR A 56 -13.55 7.57 -6.14
CA THR A 56 -13.31 6.73 -7.32
C THR A 56 -14.62 6.36 -8.01
N LEU A 57 -15.69 6.10 -7.24
CA LEU A 57 -17.01 5.80 -7.79
C LEU A 57 -17.67 7.04 -8.42
N GLU A 58 -17.43 8.23 -7.89
CA GLU A 58 -17.92 9.50 -8.47
C GLU A 58 -17.24 9.86 -9.80
N MET A 59 -16.01 9.39 -10.05
CA MET A 59 -15.28 9.65 -11.29
C MET A 59 -15.73 8.78 -12.49
N TYR A 60 -16.52 7.74 -12.24
CA TYR A 60 -17.11 6.86 -13.27
C TYR A 60 -18.42 7.44 -13.82
#